data_AF-A0A2L2Z0J5-F1
#
_entry.id   AF-A0A2L2Z0J5-F1
#
_cell.length_a   1.000
_cell.length_b   1.000
_cell.length_c   1.000
_cell.angle_alpha   90.00
_cell.angle_beta   90.00
_cell.angle_gamma   90.00
#
_symmetry.space_group_name_H-M   'P 1'
#
loop_
_entity.id
_entity.type
_entity.pdbx_description
1 polymer ?
#
loop_
_entity_poly.entity_id
_entity_poly.type
_entity_poly.pdbx_seq_one_letter_code
_entity_poly.pdbx_strand_id
1 'polypeptide(L)'
;NSGLVLNTSGCKISKFDPWDPTVIEFIKILGPYRCSEFPNFLAAEPHGIIHLNIGVLKKYYNSTLDDIDCWYQGIKRKHEEPGNIRENDYYRTDVRKLKFNLPIEEEYVVVRCF
;
A
#
# COMPACT_ATOMS: atom_id res chain seq x y z
N ASN A 1 26.96 -0.48 22.34
CA ASN A 1 25.51 -0.23 22.31
C ASN A 1 25.15 0.70 21.17
N SER A 2 24.86 0.12 20.00
CA SER A 2 24.32 0.87 18.87
C SER A 2 22.80 0.79 18.93
N GLY A 3 22.16 1.80 19.53
CA GLY A 3 20.70 1.86 19.64
C GLY A 3 20.05 2.03 18.27
N LEU A 4 18.94 1.33 18.04
CA LEU A 4 18.12 1.49 16.84
C LEU A 4 17.39 2.82 16.93
N VAL A 5 17.64 3.74 16.01
CA VAL A 5 16.94 5.02 15.97
C VAL A 5 15.59 4.81 15.29
N LEU A 6 14.51 4.75 16.07
CA LEU A 6 13.16 4.80 15.53
C LEU A 6 12.82 6.24 15.14
N ASN A 7 12.58 6.44 13.84
CA ASN A 7 12.18 7.72 13.28
C ASN A 7 10.65 7.74 13.10
N THR A 8 9.95 8.42 14.01
CA THR A 8 8.50 8.65 13.90
C THR A 8 8.25 10.12 13.56
N SER A 9 7.11 10.43 12.94
CA SER A 9 6.77 11.79 12.47
C SER A 9 6.71 12.86 13.57
N GLY A 10 6.59 12.47 14.84
CA GLY A 10 6.48 13.39 15.98
C GLY A 10 7.62 13.30 17.01
N CYS A 11 8.41 12.22 17.03
CA CYS A 11 9.47 12.04 18.03
C CYS A 11 10.58 11.11 17.54
N LYS A 12 11.83 11.43 17.90
CA LYS A 12 13.00 10.59 17.66
C LYS A 12 13.39 9.90 18.97
N ILE A 13 13.18 8.59 19.05
CA ILE A 13 13.59 7.82 20.24
C ILE A 13 15.04 7.41 20.03
N SER A 14 15.96 8.31 20.41
CA SER A 14 17.40 8.19 20.16
C SER A 14 18.07 7.04 20.91
N LYS A 15 17.40 6.47 21.92
CA LYS A 15 17.87 5.32 22.71
C LYS A 15 16.78 4.26 22.83
N PHE A 16 16.10 3.94 21.73
CA PHE A 16 15.17 2.83 21.74
C PHE A 16 15.93 1.51 21.92
N ASP A 17 15.57 0.75 22.95
CA ASP A 17 16.05 -0.60 23.20
C ASP A 17 14.87 -1.58 23.01
N PRO A 18 14.80 -2.28 21.87
CA PRO A 18 13.78 -3.31 21.61
C PRO A 18 13.76 -4.45 22.63
N TRP A 19 14.82 -4.62 23.42
CA TRP A 19 14.95 -5.69 24.40
C TRP A 19 14.68 -5.21 25.83
N ASP A 20 14.32 -3.95 26.02
CA ASP A 20 13.86 -3.43 27.30
C ASP A 20 12.59 -4.19 27.76
N PRO A 21 12.52 -4.69 29.00
CA PRO A 21 11.37 -5.44 29.52
C PRO A 21 10.04 -4.67 29.45
N THR A 22 10.08 -3.33 29.46
CA THR A 22 8.90 -2.46 29.34
C THR A 22 8.44 -2.26 27.89
N VAL A 23 9.26 -2.67 26.91
CA VAL A 23 8.98 -2.49 25.48
C VAL A 23 8.68 -3.82 24.80
N ILE A 24 9.31 -4.90 25.25
CA ILE A 24 9.27 -6.20 24.58
C ILE A 24 7.83 -6.75 24.41
N GLU A 25 6.94 -6.44 25.36
CA GLU A 25 5.53 -6.85 25.29
C GLU A 25 4.75 -6.19 24.13
N PHE A 26 5.22 -5.04 23.66
CA PHE A 26 4.63 -4.31 22.53
C PHE A 26 5.24 -4.71 21.18
N ILE A 27 6.30 -5.52 21.17
CA ILE A 27 6.96 -5.98 19.95
C ILE A 27 6.36 -7.32 19.52
N LYS A 28 5.68 -7.29 18.37
CA LYS A 28 5.22 -8.51 17.70
C LYS A 28 6.18 -8.87 16.58
N ILE A 29 6.93 -9.95 16.75
CA ILE A 29 7.72 -10.54 15.66
C ILE A 29 6.75 -11.19 14.68
N LEU A 30 6.50 -10.52 13.56
CA LEU A 30 5.77 -11.10 12.45
C LEU A 30 6.69 -12.09 11.73
N GLY A 31 6.18 -13.28 11.41
CA GLY A 31 6.90 -14.24 10.58
C GLY A 31 7.21 -13.68 9.19
N PRO A 32 8.09 -14.35 8.42
CA PRO A 32 8.43 -13.89 7.08
C PRO A 32 7.17 -13.75 6.23
N TYR A 33 7.01 -12.59 5.59
CA TYR A 33 5.91 -12.34 4.69
C TYR A 33 6.00 -13.29 3.49
N ARG A 34 4.97 -14.11 3.27
CA ARG A 34 4.88 -14.95 2.07
C ARG A 34 4.41 -14.10 0.91
N CYS A 35 5.34 -13.74 0.03
CA CYS A 35 5.01 -13.10 -1.24
C CYS A 35 4.20 -14.06 -2.14
N SER A 36 3.37 -13.50 -3.01
CA SER A 36 2.74 -14.26 -4.09
C SER A 36 3.80 -14.91 -4.98
N GLU A 37 3.52 -16.11 -5.49
CA GLU A 37 4.38 -16.79 -6.49
C GLU A 37 4.47 -15.97 -7.79
N PHE A 38 3.41 -15.22 -8.10
CA PHE A 38 3.37 -14.33 -9.25
C PHE A 38 3.73 -12.89 -8.86
N PRO A 39 4.74 -12.28 -9.50
CA PRO A 39 5.10 -10.90 -9.26
C PRO A 39 3.98 -9.96 -9.71
N ASN A 40 3.86 -8.81 -9.03
CA ASN A 40 2.90 -7.79 -9.42
C ASN A 40 3.30 -7.18 -10.78
N PHE A 41 2.35 -7.11 -11.72
CA PHE A 41 2.55 -6.46 -13.02
C PHE A 41 2.15 -4.97 -13.01
N LEU A 42 1.62 -4.46 -11.91
CA LEU A 42 1.29 -3.05 -11.72
C LEU A 42 2.39 -2.33 -10.93
N ALA A 43 2.78 -1.15 -11.39
CA ALA A 43 3.72 -0.28 -10.70
C ALA A 43 3.11 1.11 -10.50
N ALA A 44 3.08 1.60 -9.26
CA ALA A 44 2.59 2.93 -8.93
C ALA A 44 3.75 3.93 -8.85
N GLU A 45 3.55 5.11 -9.44
CA GLU A 45 4.46 6.25 -9.35
C GLU A 45 3.97 7.32 -8.35
N PRO A 46 4.87 8.17 -7.83
CA PRO A 46 4.54 9.22 -6.86
C PRO A 46 3.45 10.22 -7.30
N HIS A 47 3.14 10.31 -8.60
CA HIS A 47 2.14 11.24 -9.14
C HIS A 47 0.76 10.59 -9.38
N GLY A 48 0.49 9.46 -8.73
CA GLY A 48 -0.79 8.75 -8.87
C GLY A 48 -0.95 8.07 -10.23
N ILE A 49 0.16 7.82 -10.94
CA ILE A 49 0.17 7.12 -12.22
C ILE A 49 0.41 5.64 -11.96
N ILE A 50 -0.39 4.78 -12.58
CA ILE A 50 -0.21 3.33 -12.54
C ILE A 50 0.25 2.85 -13.91
N HIS A 51 1.43 2.25 -13.93
CA HIS A 51 2.04 1.61 -15.09
C HIS A 51 1.76 0.10 -15.08
N LEU A 52 1.73 -0.46 -16.28
CA LEU A 52 1.65 -1.90 -16.50
C LEU A 52 2.98 -2.43 -17.05
N ASN A 53 3.53 -3.42 -16.39
CA ASN A 53 4.70 -4.16 -16.85
C ASN A 53 4.27 -5.32 -17.76
N ILE A 54 4.28 -5.06 -19.07
CA ILE A 54 3.91 -6.04 -20.10
C ILE A 54 4.79 -7.29 -20.04
N GLY A 55 6.08 -7.13 -19.69
CA GLY A 55 7.01 -8.25 -19.59
C GLY A 55 6.63 -9.22 -18.46
N VAL A 56 6.21 -8.68 -17.33
CA VAL A 56 5.71 -9.49 -16.20
C VAL A 56 4.41 -10.17 -16.58
N LEU A 57 3.47 -9.44 -17.17
CA LEU A 57 2.17 -9.98 -17.57
C LEU A 57 2.33 -11.15 -18.54
N LYS A 58 3.15 -11.00 -19.59
CA LYS A 58 3.42 -12.07 -20.56
C LYS A 58 4.14 -13.26 -19.94
N LYS A 59 5.20 -13.01 -19.16
CA LYS A 59 6.07 -14.08 -18.65
C LYS A 59 5.42 -14.91 -17.54
N TYR A 60 4.65 -14.27 -16.66
CA TYR A 60 4.14 -14.90 -15.44
C TYR A 60 2.64 -15.19 -15.49
N TYR A 61 1.87 -14.47 -16.31
CA TYR A 61 0.41 -14.64 -16.40
C TYR A 61 -0.04 -15.17 -17.76
N ASN A 62 0.86 -15.25 -18.75
CA ASN A 62 0.56 -15.67 -20.12
C ASN A 62 -0.58 -14.83 -20.76
N SER A 63 -0.64 -13.55 -20.41
CA SER A 63 -1.67 -12.60 -20.86
C SER A 63 -1.04 -11.38 -21.51
N THR A 64 -1.84 -10.69 -22.31
CA THR A 64 -1.53 -9.40 -22.93
C THR A 64 -2.43 -8.30 -22.38
N LEU A 65 -2.19 -7.05 -22.80
CA LEU A 65 -3.00 -5.92 -22.36
C LEU A 65 -4.47 -6.06 -22.80
N ASP A 66 -4.70 -6.70 -23.95
CA ASP A 66 -6.04 -6.88 -24.51
C ASP A 66 -6.83 -7.98 -23.80
N ASP A 67 -6.14 -8.82 -23.02
CA ASP A 67 -6.73 -9.93 -22.28
C ASP A 67 -7.18 -9.55 -20.86
N ILE A 68 -6.90 -8.31 -20.42
CA ILE A 68 -7.15 -7.88 -19.05
C ILE A 68 -8.03 -6.65 -18.99
N ASP A 69 -8.93 -6.65 -18.00
CA ASP A 69 -9.73 -5.48 -17.66
C ASP A 69 -9.49 -5.08 -16.21
N CYS A 70 -8.85 -3.92 -16.03
CA CYS A 70 -8.53 -3.39 -14.70
C CYS A 70 -9.49 -2.28 -14.28
N TRP A 71 -9.85 -2.31 -13.01
CA TRP A 71 -10.73 -1.36 -12.35
C TRP A 71 -10.09 -0.90 -11.05
N TYR A 72 -10.37 0.33 -10.64
CA TYR A 72 -9.90 0.86 -9.38
C TYR A 72 -11.05 1.44 -8.55
N GLN A 73 -10.84 1.45 -7.24
CA GLN A 73 -11.72 2.06 -6.27
C GLN A 73 -10.88 2.94 -5.33
N GLY A 74 -11.24 4.21 -5.19
CA GLY A 74 -10.59 5.12 -4.26
C GLY A 74 -10.96 4.83 -2.81
N ILE A 75 -10.04 5.10 -1.89
CA ILE A 75 -10.27 5.06 -0.45
C ILE A 75 -10.06 6.47 0.08
N LYS A 76 -11.10 7.01 0.73
CA LYS A 76 -11.06 8.33 1.35
C LYS A 76 -11.23 8.20 2.85
N ARG A 77 -10.39 8.89 3.61
CA ARG A 77 -10.48 8.94 5.08
C ARG A 77 -11.59 9.90 5.48
N LYS A 78 -12.38 9.54 6.49
CA LYS A 78 -13.44 10.39 7.06
C LYS A 78 -12.92 11.38 8.12
N HIS A 79 -11.66 11.24 8.51
CA HIS A 79 -11.07 11.87 9.70
C HIS A 79 -11.01 13.42 9.72
N GLU A 80 -11.50 14.11 8.69
CA GLU A 80 -11.62 15.57 8.70
C GLU A 80 -12.85 16.06 9.48
N GLU A 81 -13.84 15.18 9.74
CA GLU A 81 -15.05 15.54 10.48
C GLU A 81 -14.97 15.14 11.97
N PRO A 82 -15.56 15.95 12.89
CA PRO A 82 -15.58 15.66 14.32
C PRO A 82 -16.25 14.30 14.63
N GLY A 83 -15.57 13.46 15.41
CA GLY A 83 -16.08 12.15 15.86
C GLY A 83 -15.52 10.94 15.13
N ASN A 84 -14.73 11.14 14.07
CA ASN A 84 -14.10 10.05 13.33
C ASN A 84 -12.72 9.65 13.92
N ILE A 85 -12.48 8.35 14.04
CA ILE A 85 -11.21 7.72 14.43
C ILE A 85 -10.31 7.66 13.19
N ARG A 86 -9.18 8.36 13.24
CA ARG A 86 -8.25 8.56 12.12
C ARG A 86 -7.83 7.26 11.43
N GLU A 87 -7.56 6.21 12.19
CA GLU A 87 -7.02 4.94 11.70
C GLU A 87 -8.09 4.04 11.07
N ASN A 88 -9.35 4.16 11.50
CA ASN A 88 -10.40 3.18 11.16
C ASN A 88 -11.52 3.72 10.29
N ASP A 89 -11.72 5.05 10.24
CA ASP A 89 -12.86 5.63 9.53
C ASP A 89 -12.50 6.04 8.11
N TYR A 90 -12.92 5.21 7.16
CA TYR A 90 -12.79 5.44 5.73
C TYR A 90 -14.07 5.06 4.98
N TYR A 91 -14.19 5.54 3.75
CA TYR A 91 -15.19 5.06 2.79
C TYR A 91 -14.51 4.80 1.45
N ARG A 92 -15.19 4.03 0.61
CA ARG A 92 -14.73 3.72 -0.75
C ARG A 92 -15.52 4.53 -1.76
N THR A 93 -14.86 5.02 -2.79
CA THR A 93 -15.50 5.75 -3.88
C THR A 93 -16.15 4.78 -4.87
N ASP A 94 -16.80 5.30 -5.91
CA ASP A 94 -17.34 4.47 -6.98
C ASP A 94 -16.22 3.77 -7.75
N VAL A 95 -16.53 2.58 -8.25
CA VAL A 95 -15.60 1.79 -9.07
C VAL A 95 -15.45 2.44 -10.45
N ARG A 96 -14.21 2.66 -10.89
CA ARG A 96 -13.89 3.27 -12.18
C ARG A 96 -12.95 2.40 -12.98
N LYS A 97 -13.10 2.41 -14.31
CA LYS A 97 -12.18 1.67 -15.20
C LYS A 97 -10.80 2.31 -15.10
N LEU A 98 -9.78 1.49 -14.88
CA LEU A 98 -8.40 1.95 -14.84
C LEU A 98 -7.92 2.23 -16.26
N LYS A 99 -7.36 3.41 -16.46
CA LYS A 99 -6.62 3.76 -17.68
C LYS A 99 -5.16 3.90 -17.29
N PHE A 100 -4.32 3.02 -17.84
CA PHE A 100 -2.89 3.03 -17.55
C PHE A 100 -2.22 4.32 -18.04
N ASN A 101 -1.13 4.69 -17.37
CA ASN A 101 -0.31 5.87 -17.69
C ASN A 101 -1.07 7.21 -17.59
N LEU A 102 -2.25 7.23 -16.98
CA LEU A 102 -2.97 8.45 -16.65
C LEU A 102 -2.98 8.67 -15.13
N PRO A 103 -2.93 9.92 -14.68
CA PRO A 103 -2.98 10.24 -13.26
C PRO A 103 -4.35 9.89 -12.67
N ILE A 104 -4.33 9.31 -11.47
CA ILE A 104 -5.50 9.07 -10.64
C ILE A 104 -5.57 10.15 -9.57
N GLU A 105 -6.73 10.78 -9.41
CA GLU A 105 -6.95 11.88 -8.44
C GLU A 105 -7.11 11.38 -7.00
N GLU A 106 -7.35 10.09 -6.80
CA GLU A 106 -7.56 9.49 -5.48
C GLU A 106 -6.20 9.25 -4.78
N GLU A 107 -6.08 9.68 -3.52
CA GLU A 107 -4.85 9.53 -2.72
C GLU A 107 -4.50 8.06 -2.45
N TYR A 108 -5.52 7.23 -2.22
CA TYR A 108 -5.39 5.80 -2.01
C TYR A 108 -6.33 5.07 -2.94
N VAL A 109 -5.85 4.00 -3.57
CA VAL A 109 -6.67 3.17 -4.46
C VAL A 109 -6.43 1.69 -4.21
N VAL A 110 -7.48 0.90 -4.44
CA VAL A 110 -7.39 -0.54 -4.63
C VAL A 110 -7.65 -0.83 -6.10
N VAL A 111 -6.74 -1.54 -6.73
CA VAL A 111 -6.85 -1.96 -8.13
C VAL A 111 -7.15 -3.46 -8.19
N ARG A 112 -8.04 -3.84 -9.10
CA ARG A 112 -8.33 -5.24 -9.43
C ARG A 112 -8.39 -5.41 -10.93
N CYS A 113 -7.70 -6.43 -11.42
CA CYS A 113 -7.71 -6.84 -12.83
C CYS A 113 -8.31 -8.24 -12.94
N PHE A 114 -9.04 -8.47 -14.03
CA PHE A 114 -9.64 -9.74 -14.40
C PHE A 114 -9.13 -10.19 -15.75
#